data_AF-A0A091JUD2-F1
#
_entry.id   AF-A0A091JUD2-F1
#
_cell.length_a   1.000
_cell.length_b   1.000
_cell.length_c   1.000
_cell.angle_alpha   90.00
_cell.angle_beta   90.00
_cell.angle_gamma   90.00
#
_symmetry.space_group_name_H-M   'P 1'
#
loop_
_entity.id
_entity.type
_entity.pdbx_description
1 polymer ?
#
loop_
_entity_poly.entity_id
_entity_poly.type
_entity_poly.pdbx_seq_one_letter_code
_entity_poly.pdbx_strand_id
1 'polypeptide(L)'
;CLFFTVPLAAYKWLVCYLLQESDLKLRKEKQSGRSDFEAKNNCQVYYCRSLAIAFIEQTVLQRYHDFTHDPNIPSALQTVLKNLCVLYGLWSLSKHLAVLYQGGYASGEQAGRLIQNAILELCYRLKDDAVALVDVFAPPDFILNSPIGKANGEVR
;
A
#
# COMPACT_ATOMS: atom_id res chain seq x y z
N CYS A 1 12.04 -4.80 14.53
CA CYS A 1 12.69 -4.91 13.21
C CYS A 1 12.02 -5.89 12.23
N LEU A 2 11.34 -6.97 12.66
CA LEU A 2 10.77 -7.99 11.75
C LEU A 2 9.54 -7.55 10.92
N PHE A 3 8.82 -6.48 11.30
CA PHE A 3 7.57 -6.09 10.60
C PHE A 3 7.76 -5.23 9.34
N PHE A 4 8.92 -4.58 9.15
CA PHE A 4 9.12 -3.60 8.08
C PHE A 4 9.45 -4.22 6.71
N THR A 5 10.19 -5.32 6.71
CA THR A 5 10.65 -5.97 5.49
C THR A 5 9.55 -6.80 4.82
N VAL A 6 8.54 -7.23 5.59
CA VAL A 6 7.48 -8.12 5.12
C VAL A 6 6.62 -7.48 4.03
N PRO A 7 6.08 -6.25 4.18
CA PRO A 7 5.28 -5.62 3.12
C PRO A 7 6.09 -5.38 1.84
N LEU A 8 7.34 -4.91 1.96
CA LEU A 8 8.20 -4.65 0.80
C LEU A 8 8.56 -5.94 0.05
N ALA A 9 8.87 -7.02 0.77
CA ALA A 9 9.17 -8.32 0.16
C ALA A 9 7.93 -8.88 -0.56
N ALA A 10 6.75 -8.79 0.06
CA ALA A 10 5.50 -9.22 -0.55
C ALA A 10 5.16 -8.42 -1.80
N TYR A 11 5.34 -7.09 -1.78
CA TYR A 11 5.16 -6.25 -2.96
C TYR A 11 6.13 -6.56 -4.09
N LYS A 12 7.42 -6.79 -3.79
CA LYS A 12 8.41 -7.20 -4.80
C LYS A 12 8.00 -8.51 -5.47
N TRP A 13 7.57 -9.49 -4.68
CA TRP A 13 7.06 -10.74 -5.21
C TRP A 13 5.79 -10.52 -6.06
N LEU A 14 4.83 -9.73 -5.56
CA LEU A 14 3.55 -9.45 -6.23
C LEU A 14 3.76 -8.78 -7.59
N VAL A 15 4.65 -7.79 -7.67
CA VAL A 15 5.00 -7.10 -8.92
C VAL A 15 5.62 -8.09 -9.92
N CYS A 16 6.56 -8.93 -9.48
CA CYS A 16 7.15 -9.94 -10.35
C CYS A 16 6.11 -10.94 -10.86
N TYR A 17 5.24 -11.43 -9.99
CA TYR A 17 4.17 -12.35 -10.35
C TYR A 17 3.20 -11.73 -11.36
N LEU A 18 2.69 -10.53 -11.08
CA LEU A 18 1.79 -9.81 -11.99
C LEU A 18 2.45 -9.46 -13.32
N LEU A 19 3.75 -9.18 -13.34
CA LEU A 19 4.51 -8.92 -14.56
C LEU A 19 4.55 -10.17 -15.45
N GLN A 20 4.87 -11.32 -14.87
CA GLN A 20 4.89 -12.60 -15.58
C GLN A 20 3.49 -12.96 -16.11
N GLU A 21 2.45 -12.87 -15.28
CA GLU A 21 1.08 -13.16 -15.69
C GLU A 21 0.59 -12.21 -16.80
N SER A 22 0.93 -10.92 -16.72
CA SER A 22 0.58 -9.93 -17.75
C SER A 22 1.26 -10.21 -19.08
N ASP A 23 2.54 -10.56 -19.05
CA ASP A 23 3.31 -10.89 -20.24
C ASP A 23 2.81 -12.21 -20.88
N LEU A 24 2.56 -13.26 -20.08
CA LEU A 24 1.99 -14.51 -20.56
C LEU A 24 0.62 -14.29 -21.22
N LYS A 25 -0.25 -13.52 -20.58
CA LYS A 25 -1.56 -13.16 -21.15
C LYS A 25 -1.39 -12.42 -22.48
N LEU A 26 -0.56 -11.38 -22.52
CA LEU A 26 -0.33 -10.60 -23.74
C LEU A 26 0.22 -11.46 -24.88
N ARG A 27 1.18 -12.34 -24.60
CA ARG A 27 1.73 -13.27 -25.60
C ARG A 27 0.66 -14.21 -26.15
N LYS A 28 -0.20 -14.76 -25.28
CA LYS A 28 -1.31 -15.63 -25.70
C LYS A 28 -2.31 -14.90 -26.60
N GLU A 29 -2.63 -13.65 -26.28
CA GLU A 29 -3.50 -12.82 -27.11
C GLU A 29 -2.91 -12.61 -28.51
N LYS A 30 -1.62 -12.27 -28.61
CA LYS A 30 -0.91 -12.10 -29.89
C LYS A 30 -0.80 -13.40 -30.69
N GLN A 31 -0.50 -14.52 -30.02
CA GLN A 31 -0.45 -15.85 -30.65
C GLN A 31 -1.82 -16.31 -31.18
N SER A 32 -2.91 -15.78 -30.63
CA SER A 32 -4.27 -16.04 -31.11
C SER A 32 -4.63 -15.21 -32.36
N GLY A 33 -3.67 -14.52 -32.97
CA GLY A 33 -3.86 -13.73 -34.19
C GLY A 33 -4.52 -12.36 -33.97
N ARG A 34 -4.71 -11.93 -32.71
CA ARG A 34 -5.28 -10.62 -32.39
C ARG A 34 -4.31 -9.50 -32.75
N SER A 35 -4.86 -8.36 -33.17
CA SER A 35 -4.06 -7.17 -33.41
C SER A 35 -3.39 -6.68 -32.12
N ASP A 36 -2.33 -5.89 -32.25
CA ASP A 36 -1.63 -5.30 -31.10
C ASP A 36 -2.55 -4.43 -30.22
N PHE A 37 -3.54 -3.78 -30.82
CA PHE A 37 -4.53 -2.99 -30.09
C PHE A 37 -5.47 -3.88 -29.26
N GLU A 38 -6.06 -4.90 -29.88
CA GLU A 38 -6.95 -5.84 -29.20
C GLU A 38 -6.23 -6.64 -28.11
N ALA A 39 -5.01 -7.10 -28.39
CA ALA A 39 -4.22 -7.87 -27.43
C ALA A 39 -3.91 -7.04 -26.16
N LYS A 40 -3.56 -5.76 -26.33
CA LYS A 40 -3.36 -4.83 -25.20
C LYS A 40 -4.66 -4.57 -24.44
N ASN A 41 -5.77 -4.31 -25.15
CA ASN A 41 -7.07 -4.08 -24.53
C ASN A 41 -7.54 -5.27 -23.70
N ASN A 42 -7.43 -6.49 -24.24
CA ASN A 42 -7.84 -7.73 -23.57
C ASN A 42 -6.94 -8.12 -22.38
N CYS A 43 -5.72 -7.58 -22.31
CA CYS A 43 -4.81 -7.78 -21.18
C CYS A 43 -4.96 -6.67 -20.11
N GLN A 44 -5.66 -5.57 -20.41
CA GLN A 44 -5.59 -4.37 -19.58
C GLN A 44 -6.17 -4.56 -18.16
N VAL A 45 -7.42 -4.99 -18.04
CA VAL A 45 -8.22 -4.80 -16.82
C VAL A 45 -7.68 -5.57 -15.62
N TYR A 46 -7.43 -6.86 -15.78
CA TYR A 46 -7.02 -7.74 -14.67
C TYR A 46 -5.51 -7.99 -14.60
N TYR A 47 -4.76 -7.66 -15.65
CA TYR A 47 -3.31 -7.87 -15.70
C TYR A 47 -2.57 -6.54 -15.67
N CYS A 48 -2.45 -5.83 -16.81
CA CYS A 48 -1.60 -4.64 -16.90
C CYS A 48 -1.98 -3.53 -15.91
N ARG A 49 -3.28 -3.30 -15.67
CA ARG A 49 -3.75 -2.32 -14.69
C ARG A 49 -3.39 -2.73 -13.26
N SER A 50 -3.62 -3.99 -12.90
CA SER A 50 -3.26 -4.54 -11.58
C SER A 50 -1.75 -4.44 -11.33
N LEU A 51 -0.94 -4.80 -12.33
CA LEU A 51 0.51 -4.66 -12.32
C LEU A 51 0.93 -3.21 -12.10
N ALA A 52 0.36 -2.26 -12.87
CA ALA A 52 0.71 -0.85 -12.76
C ALA A 52 0.40 -0.30 -11.36
N ILE A 53 -0.75 -0.64 -10.78
CA ILE A 53 -1.12 -0.24 -9.42
C ILE A 53 -0.15 -0.83 -8.40
N ALA A 54 0.10 -2.14 -8.44
CA ALA A 54 1.02 -2.80 -7.51
C ALA A 54 2.45 -2.24 -7.60
N PHE A 55 2.92 -1.90 -8.81
CA PHE A 55 4.22 -1.30 -9.04
C PHE A 55 4.33 0.11 -8.43
N ILE A 56 3.31 0.95 -8.61
CA ILE A 56 3.29 2.30 -8.04
C ILE A 56 3.23 2.21 -6.51
N GLU A 57 2.38 1.36 -5.95
CA GLU A 57 2.28 1.16 -4.50
C GLU A 57 3.61 0.66 -3.90
N GLN A 58 4.28 -0.30 -4.56
CA GLN A 58 5.61 -0.77 -4.17
C GLN A 58 6.65 0.35 -4.21
N THR A 59 6.61 1.21 -5.24
CA THR A 59 7.50 2.36 -5.37
C THR A 59 7.28 3.37 -4.25
N VAL A 60 6.02 3.71 -3.95
CA VAL A 60 5.66 4.61 -2.85
C VAL A 60 6.13 4.03 -1.52
N LEU A 61 5.86 2.75 -1.26
CA LEU A 61 6.27 2.07 -0.04
C LEU A 61 7.80 2.04 0.13
N GLN A 62 8.54 1.77 -0.95
CA GLN A 62 10.01 1.77 -0.92
C GLN A 62 10.55 3.17 -0.59
N ARG A 63 10.06 4.20 -1.28
CA ARG A 63 10.47 5.59 -1.00
C ARG A 63 10.15 6.02 0.43
N TYR A 64 8.97 5.66 0.93
CA TYR A 64 8.59 5.98 2.31
C TYR A 64 9.48 5.23 3.31
N HIS A 65 9.71 3.93 3.08
CA HIS A 65 10.63 3.14 3.90
C HIS A 65 12.02 3.79 3.97
N ASP A 66 12.58 4.16 2.82
CA ASP A 66 13.91 4.79 2.73
C ASP A 66 13.94 6.14 3.47
N PHE A 67 12.89 6.96 3.29
CA PHE A 67 12.74 8.22 4.03
C PHE A 67 12.72 8.00 5.56
N THR A 68 11.98 7.01 6.05
CA THR A 68 11.92 6.75 7.50
C THR A 68 13.21 6.17 8.09
N HIS A 69 14.13 5.68 7.26
CA HIS A 69 15.43 5.15 7.66
C HIS A 69 16.58 6.14 7.44
N ASP A 70 16.30 7.33 6.90
CA ASP A 70 17.29 8.38 6.73
C ASP A 70 17.81 8.85 8.11
N PRO A 71 19.14 8.85 8.34
CA PRO A 71 19.74 9.26 9.61
C PRO A 71 19.47 10.73 9.99
N ASN A 72 19.07 11.56 9.03
CA ASN A 72 18.73 12.97 9.27
C ASN A 72 17.35 13.15 9.90
N ILE A 73 16.50 12.12 9.95
CA ILE A 73 15.19 12.20 10.58
C ILE A 73 15.35 12.14 12.12
N PRO A 74 14.80 13.13 12.87
CA PRO A 74 14.85 13.13 14.32
C PRO A 74 14.34 11.82 14.92
N SER A 75 15.08 11.28 15.90
CA SER A 75 14.74 9.99 16.55
C SER A 75 13.34 9.98 17.15
N ALA A 76 12.87 11.12 17.66
CA ALA A 76 11.52 11.31 18.19
C ALA A 76 10.42 11.07 17.14
N LEU A 77 10.67 11.40 15.87
CA LEU A 77 9.70 11.23 14.77
C LEU A 77 9.84 9.88 14.06
N GLN A 78 11.01 9.25 14.10
CA GLN A 78 11.24 8.00 13.38
C GLN A 78 10.23 6.91 13.75
N THR A 79 9.91 6.74 15.04
CA THR A 79 9.02 5.66 15.49
C THR A 79 7.61 5.79 14.90
N VAL A 80 7.01 6.99 14.99
CA VAL A 80 5.65 7.23 14.48
C VAL A 80 5.61 7.14 12.94
N LEU A 81 6.60 7.72 12.25
CA LEU A 81 6.69 7.66 10.79
C LEU A 81 6.89 6.23 10.28
N LYS A 82 7.71 5.43 10.99
CA LYS A 82 7.90 4.00 10.72
C LYS A 82 6.60 3.23 10.88
N ASN A 83 5.86 3.43 11.98
CA ASN A 83 4.57 2.78 12.20
C ASN A 83 3.56 3.13 11.08
N LEU A 84 3.50 4.40 10.67
CA LEU A 84 2.67 4.83 9.53
C LEU A 84 3.09 4.16 8.21
N CYS A 85 4.39 4.05 7.94
CA CYS A 85 4.91 3.38 6.75
C CYS A 85 4.49 1.90 6.70
N VAL A 86 4.56 1.19 7.83
CA VAL A 86 4.13 -0.22 7.89
C VAL A 86 2.63 -0.33 7.77
N LEU A 87 1.87 0.56 8.41
CA LEU A 87 0.41 0.58 8.32
C LEU A 87 -0.03 0.78 6.87
N TYR A 88 0.55 1.77 6.17
CA TYR A 88 0.32 1.99 4.75
C TYR A 88 0.64 0.74 3.92
N GLY A 89 1.82 0.15 4.13
CA GLY A 89 2.25 -1.04 3.42
C GLY A 89 1.31 -2.23 3.60
N LEU A 90 0.93 -2.56 4.84
CA LEU A 90 0.03 -3.67 5.16
C LEU A 90 -1.40 -3.40 4.69
N TRP A 91 -1.93 -2.20 4.91
CA TRP A 91 -3.27 -1.82 4.46
C TRP A 91 -3.39 -1.90 2.94
N SER A 92 -2.40 -1.38 2.22
CA SER A 92 -2.38 -1.44 0.76
C SER A 92 -2.22 -2.88 0.26
N LEU A 93 -1.29 -3.65 0.84
CA LEU A 93 -1.07 -5.06 0.49
C LEU A 93 -2.31 -5.93 0.76
N SER A 94 -3.10 -5.62 1.80
CA SER A 94 -4.31 -6.39 2.13
C SER A 94 -5.32 -6.43 0.98
N LYS A 95 -5.35 -5.39 0.14
CA LYS A 95 -6.20 -5.30 -1.06
C LYS A 95 -5.77 -6.27 -2.16
N HIS A 96 -4.53 -6.76 -2.10
CA HIS A 96 -3.95 -7.72 -3.06
C HIS A 96 -3.88 -9.14 -2.51
N LEU A 97 -4.47 -9.41 -1.34
CA LEU A 97 -4.43 -10.74 -0.72
C LEU A 97 -4.90 -11.84 -1.67
N ALA A 98 -5.98 -11.62 -2.42
CA ALA A 98 -6.49 -12.60 -3.38
C ALA A 98 -5.41 -13.03 -4.39
N VAL A 99 -4.62 -12.09 -4.91
CA VAL A 99 -3.55 -12.36 -5.89
C VAL A 99 -2.37 -13.07 -5.22
N LEU A 100 -2.02 -12.66 -3.99
CA LEU A 100 -0.97 -13.31 -3.20
C LEU A 100 -1.30 -14.78 -2.90
N TYR A 101 -2.57 -15.10 -2.65
CA TYR A 101 -3.05 -16.47 -2.51
C TYR A 101 -3.07 -17.21 -3.84
N GLN A 102 -3.58 -16.56 -4.90
CA GLN A 102 -3.66 -17.15 -6.23
C GLN A 102 -2.30 -17.58 -6.78
N GLY A 103 -1.26 -16.74 -6.62
CA GLY A 103 0.09 -17.08 -7.05
C GLY A 103 0.91 -17.85 -6.01
N GLY A 104 0.33 -18.23 -4.87
CA GLY A 104 0.96 -19.13 -3.90
C GLY A 104 1.97 -18.49 -2.95
N TYR A 105 2.05 -17.16 -2.88
CA TYR A 105 2.85 -16.46 -1.87
C TYR A 105 2.27 -16.62 -0.46
N ALA A 106 0.94 -16.56 -0.36
CA ALA A 106 0.19 -16.80 0.86
C ALA A 106 -0.57 -18.12 0.77
N SER A 107 -0.69 -18.82 1.89
CA SER A 107 -1.46 -20.06 2.00
C SER A 107 -2.11 -20.18 3.37
N GLY A 108 -3.20 -20.95 3.43
CA GLY A 108 -4.00 -21.14 4.63
C GLY A 108 -4.65 -19.86 5.16
N GLU A 109 -5.27 -19.95 6.34
CA GLU A 109 -5.98 -18.83 6.96
C GLU A 109 -5.05 -17.82 7.66
N GLN A 110 -3.83 -18.23 8.00
CA GLN A 110 -2.98 -17.48 8.91
C GLN A 110 -2.42 -16.19 8.29
N ALA A 111 -2.05 -16.21 7.01
CA ALA A 111 -1.44 -15.04 6.36
C ALA A 111 -2.38 -13.81 6.36
N GLY A 112 -3.63 -14.00 5.94
CA GLY A 112 -4.65 -12.95 5.98
C GLY A 112 -4.92 -12.44 7.40
N ARG A 113 -5.09 -13.35 8.38
CA ARG A 113 -5.31 -12.98 9.79
C ARG A 113 -4.14 -12.21 10.39
N LEU A 114 -2.90 -12.60 10.08
CA LEU A 114 -1.70 -11.89 10.56
C LEU A 114 -1.66 -10.45 10.05
N ILE A 115 -1.97 -10.22 8.77
CA ILE A 115 -2.02 -8.87 8.20
C ILE A 115 -3.12 -8.03 8.89
N GLN A 116 -4.32 -8.58 9.04
CA GLN A 116 -5.43 -7.90 9.70
C GLN A 116 -5.10 -7.53 11.16
N ASN A 117 -4.56 -8.47 11.93
CA ASN A 117 -4.17 -8.23 13.31
C ASN A 117 -3.04 -7.19 13.44
N ALA A 118 -2.05 -7.23 12.53
CA ALA A 118 -0.97 -6.25 12.51
C ALA A 118 -1.47 -4.84 12.17
N ILE A 119 -2.44 -4.71 11.26
CA ILE A 119 -3.09 -3.43 10.96
C ILE A 119 -3.79 -2.88 12.22
N LEU A 120 -4.59 -3.70 12.91
CA LEU A 120 -5.29 -3.28 14.13
C LEU A 120 -4.33 -2.84 15.24
N GLU A 121 -3.25 -3.59 15.44
CA GLU A 121 -2.20 -3.25 16.40
C GLU A 121 -1.51 -1.92 16.05
N LEU A 122 -1.24 -1.67 14.77
CA LEU A 122 -0.65 -0.40 14.32
C LEU A 122 -1.62 0.77 14.52
N CYS A 123 -2.90 0.59 14.22
CA CYS A 123 -3.94 1.59 14.50
C CYS A 123 -3.99 1.91 16.01
N TYR A 124 -3.94 0.89 16.87
CA TYR A 124 -3.92 1.08 18.31
C TYR A 124 -2.70 1.89 18.78
N ARG A 125 -1.52 1.62 18.21
CA ARG A 125 -0.27 2.35 18.53
C ARG A 125 -0.28 3.80 18.05
N LEU A 126 -0.92 4.07 16.92
CA LEU A 126 -0.93 5.39 16.29
C LEU A 126 -2.05 6.30 16.80
N LYS A 127 -3.01 5.77 17.57
CA LYS A 127 -4.21 6.50 18.00
C LYS A 127 -3.88 7.81 18.73
N ASP A 128 -2.85 7.78 19.59
CA ASP A 128 -2.51 8.90 20.47
C ASP A 128 -1.76 10.01 19.70
N ASP A 129 -1.11 9.66 18.58
CA ASP A 129 -0.43 10.60 17.67
C ASP A 129 -1.36 11.10 16.54
N ALA A 130 -2.52 10.47 16.34
CA ALA A 130 -3.34 10.66 15.14
C ALA A 130 -3.78 12.13 14.92
N VAL A 131 -4.20 12.81 15.99
CA VAL A 131 -4.60 14.22 15.93
C VAL A 131 -3.41 15.10 15.53
N ALA A 132 -2.28 14.96 16.24
CA ALA A 132 -1.08 15.74 15.97
C ALA A 132 -0.53 15.50 14.54
N LEU A 133 -0.63 14.28 14.01
CA LEU A 133 -0.21 13.96 12.65
C LEU A 133 -1.09 14.64 11.60
N VAL A 134 -2.39 14.77 11.85
CA VAL A 134 -3.32 15.47 10.95
C VAL A 134 -3.13 16.98 11.05
N ASP A 135 -2.91 17.51 12.26
CA ASP A 135 -2.74 18.93 12.53
C ASP A 135 -1.57 19.55 11.76
N VAL A 136 -0.48 18.80 11.55
CA VAL A 136 0.68 19.24 10.75
C VAL A 136 0.31 19.56 9.29
N PHE A 137 -0.75 18.95 8.76
CA PHE A 137 -1.24 19.19 7.40
C PHE A 137 -2.51 20.05 7.35
N ALA A 138 -3.16 20.29 8.49
CA ALA A 138 -4.45 20.95 8.54
C ALA A 138 -4.31 22.43 8.10
N PRO A 139 -5.07 22.87 7.08
CA PRO A 139 -5.13 24.28 6.76
C PRO A 139 -5.91 25.03 7.85
N PRO A 140 -5.78 26.37 7.94
CA PRO A 140 -6.58 27.16 8.88
C PRO A 140 -8.09 26.90 8.74
N ASP A 141 -8.84 27.03 9.84
CA ASP A 141 -10.28 26.74 9.90
C ASP A 141 -11.11 27.44 8.81
N PHE A 142 -10.71 28.65 8.38
CA PHE A 142 -11.40 29.38 7.32
C PHE A 142 -11.27 28.70 5.94
N ILE A 143 -10.16 27.99 5.70
CA ILE A 143 -9.95 27.18 4.48
C ILE A 143 -10.62 25.82 4.65
N LEU A 144 -10.47 25.20 5.82
CA LEU A 144 -11.02 23.88 6.10
C LEU A 144 -12.56 23.89 6.05
N ASN A 145 -13.18 24.98 6.53
CA ASN A 145 -14.62 25.24 6.50
C ASN A 145 -15.48 24.02 6.89
N SER A 146 -15.03 23.29 7.90
CA SER A 146 -15.63 22.04 8.36
C SER A 146 -16.01 22.17 9.84
N PRO A 147 -17.31 22.18 10.19
CA PRO A 147 -17.75 22.26 11.58
C PRO A 147 -17.22 21.13 12.48
N ILE A 148 -17.01 19.93 11.93
CA ILE A 148 -16.47 18.77 12.64
C ILE A 148 -14.93 18.70 12.63
N GLY A 149 -14.27 19.58 11.87
CA GLY A 149 -12.81 19.59 11.70
C GLY A 149 -12.12 20.81 12.34
N LYS A 150 -12.84 21.66 13.08
CA LYS A 150 -12.26 22.87 13.68
C LYS A 150 -11.10 22.53 14.62
N ALA A 151 -10.04 23.32 14.54
CA ALA A 151 -8.85 23.17 15.38
C ALA A 151 -9.15 23.25 16.89
N ASN A 152 -10.21 23.95 17.30
CA ASN A 152 -10.61 24.09 18.70
C ASN A 152 -11.53 22.96 19.22
N GLY A 153 -11.89 21.98 18.38
CA GLY A 153 -12.77 20.87 18.76
C GLY A 153 -14.22 21.25 19.07
N GLU A 154 -14.62 22.52 18.89
CA GLU A 154 -16.00 22.96 19.12
C GLU A 154 -16.88 22.66 17.91
N VAL A 155 -17.52 21.49 17.94
CA VAL A 155 -18.56 21.13 16.97
C VAL A 155 -19.83 21.92 17.30
N ARG A 156 -20.27 22.78 16.38
CA ARG A 156 -21.55 23.50 16.44
C ARG A 156 -22.37 23.21 15.19
#